data_AF-A0A1Q9NWH1-F1
#
_entry.id   AF-A0A1Q9NWH1-F1
#
_cell.length_a   1.000
_cell.length_b   1.000
_cell.length_c   1.000
_cell.angle_alpha   90.00
_cell.angle_beta   90.00
_cell.angle_gamma   90.00
#
_symmetry.space_group_name_H-M   'P 1'
#
loop_
_entity.id
_entity.type
_entity.pdbx_description
1 polymer ?
#
loop_
_entity_poly.entity_id
_entity_poly.type
_entity_poly.pdbx_seq_one_letter_code
_entity_poly.pdbx_strand_id
1 'polypeptide(L)'
;MLNPQNTTEMKLRTFIENKSLKLKNDLFRLALMDKEMSADESRLINSAMSNIHELTQYVRKVELDGVMDDVEETNLVFFIEKIGQDCLTIAMEDKVVSYAEKVVLSHIKKTLVELKEFVDRFNKQIQFNK
;
A
#
# COMPACT_ATOMS: atom_id res chain seq x y z
N MET A 1 -0.38 35.56 0.06
CA MET A 1 -1.69 34.94 0.37
C MET A 1 -1.67 33.57 -0.27
N LEU A 2 -1.72 32.50 0.53
CA LEU A 2 -1.74 31.12 0.03
C LEU A 2 -3.15 30.80 -0.47
N ASN A 3 -3.26 30.29 -1.69
CA ASN A 3 -4.51 29.93 -2.34
C ASN A 3 -5.22 28.81 -1.54
N PRO A 4 -6.50 28.97 -1.11
CA PRO A 4 -7.21 27.97 -0.29
C PRO A 4 -7.37 26.59 -0.93
N GLN A 5 -7.20 26.48 -2.25
CA GLN A 5 -7.19 25.20 -2.98
C GLN A 5 -5.95 24.34 -2.69
N ASN A 6 -4.90 24.91 -2.09
CA ASN A 6 -3.63 24.21 -1.81
C ASN A 6 -3.63 23.42 -0.48
N THR A 7 -4.75 23.40 0.24
CA THR A 7 -4.83 22.90 1.63
C THR A 7 -5.67 21.63 1.83
N THR A 8 -6.38 21.15 0.80
CA THR A 8 -7.28 19.98 0.94
C THR A 8 -6.78 18.75 0.17
N GLU A 9 -5.95 18.93 -0.86
CA GLU A 9 -5.33 17.82 -1.59
C GLU A 9 -3.97 17.49 -1.00
N MET A 10 -3.91 16.50 -0.12
CA MET A 10 -2.75 15.64 -0.17
C MET A 10 -2.82 14.93 -1.53
N LYS A 11 -2.03 15.39 -2.51
CA LYS A 11 -2.00 14.84 -3.87
C LYS A 11 -1.90 13.32 -3.79
N LEU A 12 -2.77 12.60 -4.51
CA LEU A 12 -2.88 11.14 -4.51
C LEU A 12 -1.50 10.45 -4.50
N ARG A 13 -0.58 10.93 -5.34
CA ARG A 13 0.82 10.48 -5.38
C ARG A 13 1.51 10.60 -4.02
N THR A 14 1.53 11.77 -3.40
CA THR A 14 2.20 11.99 -2.11
C THR A 14 1.65 11.07 -1.02
N PHE A 15 0.33 10.86 -0.98
CA PHE A 15 -0.23 9.92 0.00
C PHE A 15 0.19 8.48 -0.27
N ILE A 16 0.01 8.01 -1.50
CA ILE A 16 0.33 6.63 -1.89
C ILE A 16 1.83 6.36 -1.74
N GLU A 17 2.72 7.28 -2.14
CA GLU A 17 4.17 7.13 -2.00
C GLU A 17 4.59 7.07 -0.52
N ASN A 18 4.01 7.91 0.34
CA ASN A 18 4.30 7.89 1.77
C ASN A 18 3.85 6.57 2.44
N LYS A 19 2.65 6.09 2.10
CA LYS A 19 2.14 4.82 2.62
C LYS A 19 2.91 3.62 2.05
N SER A 20 3.29 3.68 0.79
CA SER A 20 4.15 2.68 0.13
C SER A 20 5.52 2.60 0.80
N LEU A 21 6.15 3.72 1.12
CA LEU A 21 7.41 3.75 1.87
C LEU A 21 7.26 3.11 3.25
N LYS A 22 6.16 3.41 3.95
CA LYS A 22 5.86 2.78 5.24
C LYS A 22 5.69 1.26 5.10
N LEU A 23 4.96 0.79 4.10
CA LEU A 23 4.79 -0.65 3.82
C LEU A 23 6.13 -1.33 3.54
N LYS A 24 7.00 -0.72 2.73
CA LYS A 24 8.36 -1.24 2.47
C LYS A 24 9.14 -1.40 3.77
N ASN A 25 9.13 -0.37 4.63
CA ASN A 25 9.84 -0.40 5.91
C ASN A 25 9.29 -1.48 6.85
N ASP A 26 7.96 -1.64 6.91
CA ASP A 26 7.34 -2.68 7.74
C ASP A 26 7.61 -4.08 7.20
N LEU A 27 7.61 -4.29 5.87
CA LEU A 27 8.03 -5.54 5.23
C LEU A 27 9.50 -5.88 5.50
N PHE A 28 10.40 -4.89 5.41
CA PHE A 28 11.80 -5.09 5.76
C PHE A 28 11.97 -5.47 7.23
N ARG A 29 11.19 -4.87 8.13
CA ARG A 29 11.21 -5.26 9.54
C ARG A 29 10.75 -6.70 9.72
N LEU A 30 9.65 -7.09 9.10
CA LEU A 30 9.14 -8.46 9.13
C LEU A 30 10.23 -9.46 8.68
N ALA A 31 10.88 -9.18 7.54
CA ALA A 31 11.96 -10.01 7.00
C ALA A 31 13.20 -10.15 7.91
N LEU A 32 13.40 -9.19 8.82
CA LEU A 32 14.57 -9.13 9.72
C LEU A 32 14.23 -9.61 11.15
N MET A 33 12.97 -9.94 11.42
CA MET A 33 12.53 -10.40 12.74
C MET A 33 12.89 -11.86 12.97
N ASP A 34 12.83 -12.67 11.92
CA ASP A 34 13.27 -14.04 11.96
C ASP A 34 14.79 -14.16 11.88
N LYS A 35 15.32 -15.13 12.63
CA LYS A 35 16.75 -15.45 12.57
C LYS A 35 17.16 -15.98 11.19
N GLU A 36 16.24 -16.66 10.52
CA GLU A 36 16.41 -17.19 9.17
C GLU A 36 15.09 -17.02 8.41
N MET A 37 15.10 -16.21 7.36
CA MET A 37 13.98 -16.07 6.45
C MET A 37 13.90 -17.30 5.53
N SER A 38 12.75 -17.95 5.47
CA SER A 38 12.52 -19.08 4.58
C SER A 38 12.44 -18.64 3.11
N ALA A 39 12.59 -19.62 2.20
CA ALA A 39 12.49 -19.36 0.76
C ALA A 39 11.08 -18.86 0.36
N ASP A 40 10.03 -19.35 1.01
CA ASP A 40 8.66 -18.94 0.74
C ASP A 40 8.37 -17.52 1.25
N GLU A 41 8.82 -17.18 2.45
CA GLU A 41 8.72 -15.80 2.96
C GLU A 41 9.49 -14.82 2.09
N SER A 42 10.70 -15.19 1.65
CA SER A 42 11.49 -14.38 0.73
C SER A 42 10.73 -14.11 -0.57
N ARG A 43 10.10 -15.15 -1.14
CA ARG A 43 9.27 -15.03 -2.34
C ARG A 43 8.06 -14.11 -2.10
N LEU A 44 7.38 -14.25 -0.97
CA LEU A 44 6.22 -13.42 -0.62
C LEU A 44 6.60 -11.96 -0.35
N ILE A 45 7.72 -11.70 0.33
CA ILE A 45 8.26 -10.35 0.54
C ILE A 45 8.61 -9.71 -0.80
N ASN A 46 9.28 -10.43 -1.69
CA ASN A 46 9.61 -9.94 -3.03
C ASN A 46 8.36 -9.65 -3.85
N SER A 47 7.33 -10.51 -3.76
CA SER A 47 6.02 -10.28 -4.38
C SER A 47 5.38 -9.00 -3.85
N ALA A 48 5.30 -8.83 -2.53
CA ALA A 48 4.74 -7.65 -1.90
C ALA A 48 5.51 -6.37 -2.29
N MET A 49 6.84 -6.42 -2.34
CA MET A 49 7.69 -5.32 -2.81
C MET A 49 7.43 -4.94 -4.27
N SER A 50 7.26 -5.95 -5.14
CA SER A 50 6.89 -5.73 -6.54
C SER A 50 5.51 -5.09 -6.66
N ASN A 51 4.52 -5.58 -5.91
CA ASN A 51 3.17 -5.01 -5.91
C ASN A 51 3.15 -3.56 -5.38
N ILE A 52 3.99 -3.23 -4.39
CA ILE A 52 4.18 -1.84 -3.95
C ILE A 52 4.82 -0.99 -5.06
N HIS A 53 5.78 -1.53 -5.80
CA HIS A 53 6.36 -0.82 -6.94
C HIS A 53 5.31 -0.49 -8.00
N GLU A 54 4.52 -1.49 -8.41
CA GLU A 54 3.42 -1.30 -9.37
C GLU A 54 2.41 -0.27 -8.88
N LEU A 55 1.99 -0.34 -7.61
CA LEU A 55 1.10 0.66 -6.99
C LEU A 55 1.66 2.09 -7.16
N THR A 56 2.97 2.28 -6.94
CA THR A 56 3.61 3.58 -7.13
C THR A 56 3.77 4.01 -8.58
N GLN A 57 3.81 3.09 -9.55
CA GLN A 57 3.81 3.43 -10.97
C GLN A 57 2.41 3.83 -11.44
N TYR A 58 1.39 3.08 -11.04
CA TYR A 58 0.00 3.39 -11.38
C TYR A 58 -0.43 4.76 -10.87
N VAL A 59 -0.06 5.12 -9.62
CA VAL A 59 -0.42 6.45 -9.10
C VAL A 59 0.23 7.59 -9.89
N ARG A 60 1.44 7.38 -10.42
CA ARG A 60 2.11 8.39 -11.26
C ARG A 60 1.41 8.55 -12.59
N LYS A 61 0.92 7.45 -13.17
CA LYS A 61 0.10 7.49 -14.39
C LYS A 61 -1.19 8.28 -14.16
N VAL A 62 -1.94 7.97 -13.10
CA VAL A 62 -3.17 8.68 -12.74
C VAL A 62 -2.93 10.19 -12.54
N GLU A 63 -1.82 10.58 -11.92
CA GLU A 63 -1.49 12.00 -11.74
C GLU A 63 -1.11 12.70 -13.05
N LEU A 64 -0.46 11.99 -13.99
CA LEU A 64 -0.14 12.53 -15.32
C LEU A 64 -1.39 12.68 -16.19
N ASP A 65 -2.28 11.69 -16.14
CA ASP A 65 -3.54 11.69 -16.90
C ASP A 65 -4.54 12.70 -16.30
N GLY A 66 -4.38 13.07 -15.02
CA GLY A 66 -5.18 14.07 -14.32
C GLY A 66 -6.59 13.59 -13.95
N VAL A 67 -6.92 12.36 -14.34
CA VAL A 67 -8.15 11.65 -14.03
C VAL A 67 -7.80 10.20 -13.70
N MET A 68 -8.57 9.59 -12.80
CA MET A 68 -8.53 8.15 -12.59
C MET A 68 -9.76 7.55 -13.25
N ASP A 69 -9.56 6.58 -14.14
CA ASP A 69 -10.65 5.77 -14.67
C ASP A 69 -10.96 4.53 -13.81
N ASP A 70 -12.06 3.84 -14.09
CA ASP A 70 -12.51 2.68 -13.32
C ASP A 70 -11.49 1.52 -13.38
N VAL A 71 -10.71 1.43 -14.46
CA VAL A 71 -9.68 0.38 -14.64
C VAL A 71 -8.48 0.69 -13.73
N GLU A 72 -8.06 1.95 -13.68
CA GLU A 72 -6.98 2.41 -12.80
C GLU A 72 -7.34 2.28 -11.33
N GLU A 73 -8.58 2.62 -10.94
CA GLU A 73 -9.08 2.38 -9.59
C GLU A 73 -9.03 0.88 -9.26
N THR A 74 -9.56 0.03 -10.14
CA THR A 74 -9.56 -1.42 -9.96
C THR A 74 -8.14 -1.95 -9.77
N ASN A 75 -7.18 -1.45 -10.55
CA ASN A 75 -5.78 -1.83 -10.44
C ASN A 75 -5.15 -1.37 -9.11
N LEU A 76 -5.38 -0.13 -8.68
CA LEU A 76 -4.86 0.36 -7.40
C LEU A 76 -5.41 -0.47 -6.23
N VAL A 77 -6.72 -0.75 -6.22
CA VAL A 77 -7.35 -1.61 -5.21
C VAL A 77 -6.78 -3.02 -5.25
N PHE A 78 -6.61 -3.59 -6.46
CA PHE A 78 -6.02 -4.92 -6.65
C PHE A 78 -4.63 -5.02 -6.02
N PHE A 79 -3.73 -4.05 -6.27
CA PHE A 79 -2.39 -4.08 -5.68
C PHE A 79 -2.42 -3.94 -4.16
N ILE A 80 -3.28 -3.08 -3.61
CA ILE A 80 -3.46 -2.95 -2.16
C ILE A 80 -3.89 -4.28 -1.55
N GLU A 81 -4.87 -4.95 -2.15
CA GLU A 81 -5.38 -6.24 -1.66
C GLU A 81 -4.32 -7.35 -1.81
N LYS A 82 -3.57 -7.36 -2.91
CA LYS A 82 -2.52 -8.35 -3.14
C LYS A 82 -1.36 -8.21 -2.14
N ILE A 83 -0.94 -6.98 -1.84
CA ILE A 83 0.05 -6.70 -0.79
C ILE A 83 -0.47 -7.23 0.56
N GLY A 84 -1.74 -6.99 0.88
CA GLY A 84 -2.36 -7.50 2.10
C GLY A 84 -2.36 -9.01 2.20
N GLN A 85 -2.72 -9.70 1.11
CA GLN A 85 -2.71 -11.16 1.04
C GLN A 85 -1.29 -11.72 1.21
N ASP A 86 -0.29 -11.14 0.55
CA ASP A 86 1.10 -11.58 0.66
C ASP A 86 1.59 -11.42 2.11
N CYS A 87 1.29 -10.29 2.77
CA CYS A 87 1.64 -10.05 4.17
C CYS A 87 0.94 -11.02 5.15
N LEU A 88 -0.32 -11.35 4.90
CA LEU A 88 -1.04 -12.35 5.70
C LEU A 88 -0.44 -13.75 5.52
N THR A 89 -0.02 -14.08 4.30
CA THR A 89 0.58 -15.37 4.01
C THR A 89 1.94 -15.51 4.67
N ILE A 90 2.78 -14.46 4.68
CA ILE A 90 4.06 -14.46 5.41
C ILE A 90 3.83 -14.79 6.87
N ALA A 91 2.87 -14.13 7.52
CA ALA A 91 2.52 -14.41 8.91
C ALA A 91 2.00 -15.83 9.19
N MET A 92 1.57 -16.55 8.15
CA MET A 92 1.08 -17.93 8.26
C MET A 92 2.15 -18.98 7.98
N GLU A 93 3.27 -18.62 7.35
CA GLU A 93 4.42 -19.52 7.17
C GLU A 93 5.07 -19.85 8.52
N ASP A 94 5.07 -18.88 9.44
CA ASP A 94 5.54 -19.10 10.80
C ASP A 94 4.60 -19.96 11.64
N LYS A 95 5.16 -21.03 12.23
CA LYS A 95 4.45 -21.86 13.21
C LYS A 95 4.03 -21.07 14.45
N VAL A 96 4.77 -20.02 14.81
CA VAL A 96 4.52 -19.16 15.97
C VAL A 96 4.84 -17.72 15.62
N VAL A 97 3.79 -16.92 15.40
CA VAL A 97 3.95 -15.48 15.22
C VAL A 97 4.27 -14.80 16.55
N SER A 98 5.43 -14.18 16.63
CA SER A 98 5.91 -13.41 17.78
C SER A 98 5.02 -12.18 18.04
N TYR A 99 5.09 -11.64 19.27
CA TYR A 99 4.38 -10.40 19.58
C TYR A 99 4.86 -9.23 18.70
N ALA A 100 6.14 -9.23 18.36
CA ALA A 100 6.74 -8.16 17.58
C ALA A 100 6.29 -8.21 16.11
N GLU A 101 6.23 -9.40 15.48
CA GLU A 101 5.59 -9.56 14.16
C GLU A 101 4.12 -9.13 14.19
N LYS A 102 3.36 -9.50 15.23
CA LYS A 102 1.95 -9.08 15.35
C LYS A 102 1.78 -7.56 15.32
N VAL A 103 2.69 -6.82 15.95
CA VAL A 103 2.70 -5.36 15.93
C VAL A 103 2.97 -4.85 14.51
N VAL A 104 3.96 -5.42 13.82
CA VAL A 104 4.30 -5.04 12.43
C VAL A 104 3.13 -5.35 11.47
N LEU A 105 2.52 -6.53 11.58
CA LEU A 105 1.36 -6.93 10.78
C LEU A 105 0.16 -6.01 11.03
N SER A 106 -0.04 -5.55 12.28
CA SER A 106 -1.05 -4.54 12.60
C SER A 106 -0.79 -3.20 11.91
N HIS A 107 0.48 -2.76 11.86
CA HIS A 107 0.86 -1.54 11.14
C HIS A 107 0.65 -1.66 9.63
N ILE A 108 1.00 -2.81 9.04
CA ILE A 108 0.76 -3.12 7.62
C ILE A 108 -0.73 -3.06 7.34
N LYS A 109 -1.55 -3.79 8.11
CA LYS A 109 -3.01 -3.81 7.97
C LYS A 109 -3.62 -2.40 8.03
N LYS A 110 -3.24 -1.61 9.03
CA LYS A 110 -3.69 -0.21 9.16
C LYS A 110 -3.32 0.62 7.94
N THR A 111 -2.09 0.47 7.44
CA THR A 111 -1.59 1.23 6.28
C THR A 111 -2.34 0.85 5.00
N LEU A 112 -2.69 -0.43 4.81
CA LEU A 112 -3.49 -0.90 3.67
C LEU A 112 -4.94 -0.40 3.72
N VAL A 113 -5.55 -0.39 4.91
CA VAL A 113 -6.90 0.18 5.10
C VAL A 113 -6.88 1.67 4.76
N GLU A 114 -5.91 2.42 5.27
CA GLU A 114 -5.75 3.85 4.97
C GLU A 114 -5.54 4.11 3.47
N LEU A 115 -4.81 3.23 2.77
CA LEU A 115 -4.64 3.29 1.32
C LEU A 115 -5.96 3.07 0.58
N LYS A 116 -6.67 1.99 0.89
CA LYS A 116 -7.95 1.65 0.24
C LYS A 116 -8.98 2.76 0.43
N GLU A 117 -9.17 3.22 1.67
CA GLU A 117 -10.09 4.30 1.97
C GLU A 117 -9.74 5.61 1.25
N PHE A 118 -8.45 5.89 1.04
CA PHE A 118 -8.04 7.08 0.32
C PHE A 118 -8.37 6.98 -1.17
N VAL A 119 -8.07 5.84 -1.81
CA VAL A 119 -8.42 5.59 -3.22
C VAL A 119 -9.93 5.72 -3.42
N ASP A 120 -10.73 5.07 -2.57
CA ASP A 120 -12.20 5.12 -2.62
C ASP A 120 -12.74 6.55 -2.47
N ARG A 121 -12.15 7.36 -1.55
CA ARG A 121 -12.55 8.76 -1.35
C ARG A 121 -12.16 9.65 -2.52
N PHE A 122 -10.96 9.46 -3.05
CA PHE A 122 -10.44 10.26 -4.16
C PHE A 122 -11.28 10.03 -5.43
N ASN A 123 -11.66 8.78 -5.73
CA ASN A 123 -12.54 8.50 -6.86
C ASN A 123 -13.92 9.18 -6.73
N LYS A 124 -14.53 9.10 -5.54
CA LYS A 124 -15.80 9.80 -5.26
C LYS A 124 -15.69 11.30 -5.52
N GLN A 125 -14.61 11.94 -5.06
CA GLN A 125 -14.39 13.38 -5.28
C GLN A 125 -14.26 13.73 -6.77
N ILE A 126 -13.59 12.90 -7.57
CA ILE A 126 -13.49 13.11 -9.02
C ILE A 126 -14.87 13.00 -9.69
N GLN A 127 -15.68 12.01 -9.32
CA GLN A 127 -17.02 11.82 -9.91
C GLN A 127 -17.98 12.96 -9.58
N PHE A 128 -17.89 13.58 -8.40
CA PHE A 128 -18.72 14.73 -8.02
C PHE A 128 -18.31 16.05 -8.70
N ASN A 129 -17.10 16.13 -9.26
CA ASN A 129 -16.58 17.32 -9.94
C ASN A 129 -16.70 17.25 -11.48
N LYS A 130 -17.27 16.16 -12.02
CA LYS A 130 -17.65 16.02 -13.44
C LYS A 130 -19.11 16.44 -13.63
#